data_AF-A0A7J6KHM4-F1
#
_entry.id   AF-A0A7J6KHM4-F1
#
_cell.length_a   1.000
_cell.length_b   1.000
_cell.length_c   1.000
_cell.angle_alpha   90.00
_cell.angle_beta   90.00
_cell.angle_gamma   90.00
#
_symmetry.space_group_name_H-M   'P 1'
#
loop_
_entity.id
_entity.type
_entity.pdbx_description
1 polymer ?
#
loop_
_entity_poly.entity_id
_entity_poly.type
_entity_poly.pdbx_seq_one_letter_code
_entity_poly.pdbx_strand_id
1 'polypeptide(L)'
;AEAAYGLQGRGTTSSKLKIGGTTDLSLYRFFNLDYAAYPVDGDRAQGAIYGAIPTLTAVQKGAGPTPTTSSLLWVNPSDTLVALTGGCGGDLTSTFVSESGVI
;
A
#
# COMPACT_ATOMS: atom_id res chain seq x y z
N ALA A 1 -17.88 -0.24 4.05
CA ALA A 1 -16.77 0.57 3.51
C ALA A 1 -15.48 -0.08 3.96
N GLU A 2 -14.85 -0.80 3.05
CA GLU A 2 -13.53 -1.35 3.24
C GLU A 2 -12.46 -0.24 3.23
N ALA A 3 -11.42 -0.46 4.02
CA ALA A 3 -10.25 0.40 4.05
C ALA A 3 -8.99 -0.43 4.18
N ALA A 4 -7.91 0.04 3.57
CA ALA A 4 -6.60 -0.57 3.66
C ALA A 4 -5.59 0.44 4.22
N TYR A 5 -4.65 -0.05 5.03
CA TYR A 5 -3.64 0.74 5.74
C TYR A 5 -2.29 0.02 5.70
N GLY A 6 -1.22 0.72 6.11
CA GLY A 6 0.14 0.18 6.14
C GLY A 6 0.96 0.67 4.96
N LEU A 7 1.83 -0.20 4.43
CA LEU A 7 2.76 0.06 3.35
C LEU A 7 3.56 1.37 3.59
N GLN A 8 4.21 1.47 4.74
CA GLN A 8 4.86 2.71 5.20
C GLN A 8 6.05 3.10 4.32
N GLY A 9 6.46 4.38 4.41
CA GLY A 9 7.56 4.91 3.60
C GLY A 9 7.10 5.74 2.41
N ARG A 10 6.18 6.69 2.65
CA ARG A 10 5.59 7.57 1.64
C ARG A 10 5.33 8.95 2.22
N GLY A 11 5.42 10.00 1.41
CA GLY A 11 5.00 11.36 1.75
C GLY A 11 3.48 11.55 1.62
N THR A 12 2.69 11.04 2.56
CA THR A 12 1.22 11.18 2.53
C THR A 12 0.70 11.71 3.86
N THR A 13 -0.31 12.58 3.83
CA THR A 13 -1.05 12.94 5.06
C THR A 13 -2.16 11.93 5.37
N SER A 14 -2.57 11.13 4.39
CA SER A 14 -3.57 10.07 4.57
C SER A 14 -2.92 8.75 4.92
N SER A 15 -3.36 8.14 6.04
CA SER A 15 -3.00 6.75 6.38
C SER A 15 -3.79 5.72 5.58
N LYS A 16 -5.00 6.07 5.12
CA LYS A 16 -5.82 5.21 4.27
C LYS A 16 -5.20 5.14 2.88
N LEU A 17 -4.99 3.92 2.39
CA LEU A 17 -4.52 3.64 1.04
C LEU A 17 -5.61 3.94 0.01
N LYS A 18 -5.18 4.43 -1.15
CA LYS A 18 -6.03 4.71 -2.31
C LYS A 18 -6.03 3.50 -3.23
N ILE A 19 -7.23 3.07 -3.63
CA ILE A 19 -7.41 2.06 -4.67
C ILE A 19 -6.93 2.64 -6.00
N GLY A 20 -6.20 1.85 -6.79
CA GLY A 20 -5.58 2.30 -8.03
C GLY A 20 -4.37 3.21 -7.83
N GLY A 21 -3.74 3.22 -6.64
CA GLY A 21 -2.54 4.01 -6.36
C GLY A 21 -2.73 5.52 -6.62
N THR A 22 -1.64 6.23 -6.91
CA THR A 22 -1.68 7.69 -7.16
C THR A 22 -0.73 8.20 -8.26
N THR A 23 -0.07 7.32 -9.00
CA THR A 23 0.86 7.66 -10.09
C THR A 23 0.30 7.18 -11.44
N ASP A 24 0.97 7.53 -12.54
CA ASP A 24 0.66 7.05 -13.90
C ASP A 24 0.55 5.52 -14.04
N LEU A 25 1.13 4.76 -13.10
CA LEU A 25 1.10 3.29 -13.07
C LEU A 25 0.18 2.70 -12.00
N SER A 26 -0.43 3.50 -11.12
CA SER A 26 -1.36 3.02 -10.10
C SER A 26 -0.78 2.04 -9.07
N LEU A 27 0.53 2.10 -8.80
CA LEU A 27 1.26 1.19 -7.90
C LEU A 27 1.90 1.88 -6.69
N TYR A 28 1.94 1.18 -5.56
CA TYR A 28 2.83 1.46 -4.45
C TYR A 28 4.19 0.79 -4.69
N ARG A 29 5.29 1.41 -4.23
CA ARG A 29 6.64 0.84 -4.37
C ARG A 29 7.38 0.82 -3.03
N PHE A 30 8.06 -0.28 -2.77
CA PHE A 30 8.96 -0.47 -1.64
C PHE A 30 10.40 -0.54 -2.13
N PHE A 31 11.10 0.56 -1.97
CA PHE A 31 12.51 0.64 -2.31
C PHE A 31 13.15 1.79 -1.54
N ASN A 32 14.15 1.51 -0.72
CA ASN A 32 14.76 2.56 0.09
C ASN A 32 15.57 3.50 -0.82
N LEU A 33 15.12 4.74 -0.92
CA LEU A 33 15.70 5.81 -1.75
C LEU A 33 16.02 7.02 -0.88
N ASP A 34 17.14 7.67 -1.20
CA ASP A 34 17.39 9.04 -0.75
C ASP A 34 16.68 10.01 -1.70
N TYR A 35 15.49 10.45 -1.30
CA TYR A 35 14.67 11.38 -2.08
C TYR A 35 14.75 12.79 -1.52
N ALA A 36 15.61 13.62 -2.10
CA ALA A 36 15.72 15.04 -1.73
C ALA A 36 14.40 15.78 -1.96
N ALA A 37 13.91 16.48 -0.92
CA ALA A 37 12.67 17.28 -0.95
C ALA A 37 11.46 16.51 -1.49
N TYR A 38 11.18 15.33 -0.92
CA TYR A 38 10.03 14.53 -1.34
C TYR A 38 8.71 15.32 -1.19
N PRO A 39 7.80 15.24 -2.18
CA PRO A 39 6.51 15.91 -2.09
C PRO A 39 5.61 15.20 -1.08
N VAL A 40 4.70 15.95 -0.45
CA VAL A 40 3.61 15.41 0.37
C VAL A 40 2.30 15.56 -0.39
N ASP A 41 1.53 14.47 -0.52
CA ASP A 41 0.24 14.38 -1.23
C ASP A 41 0.21 14.81 -2.72
N GLY A 42 1.35 15.10 -3.34
CA GLY A 42 1.47 15.31 -4.80
C GLY A 42 1.57 14.02 -5.61
N ASP A 43 1.61 14.13 -6.94
CA ASP A 43 1.61 12.97 -7.87
C ASP A 43 2.76 11.98 -7.63
N ARG A 44 3.88 12.44 -7.06
CA ARG A 44 5.06 11.61 -6.71
C ARG A 44 5.18 11.31 -5.21
N ALA A 45 4.22 11.76 -4.41
CA ALA A 45 4.31 11.73 -2.95
C ALA A 45 4.12 10.34 -2.33
N GLN A 46 3.79 9.35 -3.16
CA GLN A 46 3.69 7.94 -2.76
C GLN A 46 4.80 7.08 -3.36
N GLY A 47 5.81 7.72 -3.97
CA GLY A 47 7.08 7.07 -4.30
C GLY A 47 7.82 6.64 -3.04
N ALA A 48 8.67 5.63 -3.19
CA ALA A 48 9.44 5.12 -2.08
C ALA A 48 10.45 6.18 -1.59
N ILE A 49 10.52 6.37 -0.27
CA ILE A 49 11.47 7.29 0.40
C ILE A 49 12.49 6.47 1.18
N TYR A 50 12.81 6.83 2.42
CA TYR A 50 13.95 6.31 3.18
C TYR A 50 13.81 4.90 3.78
N GLY A 51 12.62 4.30 3.75
CA GLY A 51 12.36 3.02 4.41
C GLY A 51 11.07 2.38 3.94
N ALA A 52 11.03 1.05 3.91
CA ALA A 52 9.86 0.28 3.54
C ALA A 52 9.48 -0.72 4.65
N ILE A 53 8.21 -0.70 5.07
CA ILE A 53 7.64 -1.75 5.92
C ILE A 53 6.51 -2.42 5.12
N PRO A 54 6.72 -3.66 4.64
CA PRO A 54 5.83 -4.33 3.72
C PRO A 54 4.65 -5.01 4.44
N THR A 55 3.88 -4.22 5.18
CA THR A 55 2.66 -4.66 5.87
C THR A 55 1.42 -4.06 5.22
N LEU A 56 0.35 -4.85 5.12
CA LEU A 56 -0.95 -4.39 4.67
C LEU A 56 -2.00 -4.82 5.68
N THR A 57 -2.84 -3.89 6.13
CA THR A 57 -3.97 -4.18 7.00
C THR A 57 -5.25 -3.75 6.33
N ALA A 58 -6.14 -4.70 6.10
CA ALA A 58 -7.48 -4.48 5.60
C ALA A 58 -8.47 -4.45 6.77
N VAL A 59 -9.37 -3.47 6.75
CA VAL A 59 -10.47 -3.32 7.69
C VAL A 59 -11.77 -3.37 6.89
N GLN A 60 -12.55 -4.42 7.11
CA GLN A 60 -13.85 -4.61 6.49
C GLN A 60 -14.96 -4.30 7.48
N LYS A 61 -15.85 -3.39 7.08
CA LYS A 61 -17.08 -3.13 7.84
C LYS A 61 -18.10 -4.20 7.47
N GLY A 62 -18.18 -5.27 8.26
CA GLY A 62 -19.20 -6.30 8.12
C GLY A 62 -20.62 -5.81 8.42
N ALA A 63 -21.61 -6.70 8.34
CA ALA A 63 -23.01 -6.39 8.67
C ALA A 63 -23.25 -6.14 10.17
N GLY A 64 -22.30 -6.51 11.03
CA GLY A 64 -22.36 -6.34 12.48
C GLY A 64 -21.72 -5.03 12.99
N PRO A 65 -21.78 -4.77 14.31
CA PRO A 65 -21.22 -3.56 14.93
C PRO A 65 -19.69 -3.55 14.98
N THR A 66 -19.04 -4.72 14.87
CA THR A 66 -17.58 -4.86 14.96
C THR A 66 -16.97 -5.04 13.57
N PRO A 67 -16.00 -4.21 13.16
CA PRO A 67 -15.29 -4.42 11.91
C PRO A 67 -14.37 -5.66 11.99
N THR A 68 -14.23 -6.36 10.87
CA THR A 68 -13.27 -7.45 10.72
C THR A 68 -11.96 -6.88 10.21
N THR A 69 -10.85 -7.30 10.81
CA THR A 69 -9.51 -6.85 10.43
C THR A 69 -8.67 -8.04 9.97
N SER A 70 -7.94 -7.89 8.88
CA SER A 70 -6.99 -8.88 8.37
C SER A 70 -5.68 -8.21 7.99
N SER A 71 -4.56 -8.86 8.26
CA SER A 71 -3.23 -8.29 8.03
C SER A 71 -2.33 -9.27 7.29
N LEU A 72 -1.49 -8.73 6.41
CA LEU A 72 -0.46 -9.43 5.66
C LEU A 72 0.89 -8.78 5.96
N LEU A 73 1.90 -9.62 6.20
CA LEU A 73 3.31 -9.21 6.22
C LEU A 73 4.00 -9.91 5.05
N TRP A 74 4.51 -9.12 4.10
CA TRP A 74 5.22 -9.62 2.93
C TRP A 74 6.73 -9.57 3.20
N VAL A 75 7.31 -10.68 3.64
CA VAL A 75 8.73 -10.74 4.04
C VAL A 75 9.62 -10.91 2.80
N ASN A 76 9.79 -9.85 2.05
CA ASN A 76 10.72 -9.81 0.92
C ASN A 76 11.54 -8.51 0.93
N PRO A 77 12.89 -8.58 0.95
CA PRO A 77 13.75 -7.42 1.04
C PRO A 77 14.04 -6.75 -0.32
N SER A 78 13.64 -7.34 -1.45
CA SER A 78 13.90 -6.77 -2.78
C SER A 78 12.93 -5.62 -3.11
N ASP A 79 13.23 -4.87 -4.17
CA ASP A 79 12.28 -3.91 -4.74
C ASP A 79 10.94 -4.60 -4.98
N THR A 80 9.87 -4.00 -4.45
CA THR A 80 8.54 -4.61 -4.45
C THR A 80 7.49 -3.60 -4.87
N LEU A 81 6.69 -3.96 -5.85
CA LEU A 81 5.54 -3.21 -6.32
C LEU A 81 4.26 -3.82 -5.75
N VAL A 82 3.32 -2.97 -5.34
CA VAL A 82 2.03 -3.39 -4.79
C VAL A 82 0.90 -2.69 -5.53
N ALA A 83 0.03 -3.48 -6.16
CA ALA A 83 -1.22 -3.01 -6.73
C ALA A 83 -2.35 -3.18 -5.70
N LEU A 84 -3.22 -2.18 -5.59
CA LEU A 84 -4.43 -2.24 -4.76
C LEU A 84 -5.65 -1.96 -5.64
N THR A 85 -6.53 -2.93 -5.78
CA THR A 85 -7.73 -2.84 -6.62
C THR A 85 -8.99 -3.10 -5.80
N GLY A 86 -10.09 -2.44 -6.19
CA GLY A 86 -11.42 -2.67 -5.62
C GLY A 86 -12.24 -3.54 -6.57
N GLY A 87 -12.94 -4.52 -6.02
CA GLY A 87 -13.89 -5.36 -6.74
C GLY A 87 -15.33 -4.86 -6.58
N CYS A 88 -16.23 -5.40 -7.39
CA CYS A 88 -17.66 -5.21 -7.20
C CYS A 88 -18.11 -5.85 -5.88
N GLY A 89 -18.85 -5.12 -5.05
CA GLY A 89 -19.38 -5.64 -3.77
C GLY A 89 -18.56 -5.33 -2.53
N GLY A 90 -17.50 -4.52 -2.62
CA GLY A 90 -16.67 -4.13 -1.48
C GLY A 90 -15.34 -4.88 -1.41
N ASP A 91 -15.11 -5.87 -2.27
CA ASP A 91 -13.87 -6.63 -2.24
C ASP A 91 -12.64 -5.75 -2.46
N LEU A 92 -11.57 -6.07 -1.75
CA LEU A 92 -10.27 -5.41 -1.87
C LEU A 92 -9.25 -6.47 -2.25
N THR A 93 -8.62 -6.30 -3.41
CA THR A 93 -7.56 -7.20 -3.89
C THR A 93 -6.22 -6.47 -3.87
N SER A 94 -5.20 -7.14 -3.34
CA SER A 94 -3.82 -6.64 -3.35
C SER A 94 -2.90 -7.64 -4.05
N THR A 95 -2.02 -7.15 -4.90
CA THR A 95 -1.03 -7.97 -5.63
C THR A 95 0.36 -7.45 -5.35
N PHE A 96 1.24 -8.34 -4.90
CA PHE A 96 2.64 -8.04 -4.58
C PHE A 96 3.53 -8.66 -5.65
N VAL A 97 4.49 -7.89 -6.16
CA VAL A 97 5.51 -8.35 -7.11
C VAL A 97 6.85 -7.88 -6.60
N SER A 98 7.72 -8.84 -6.26
CA SER A 98 9.10 -8.58 -5.82
C SER A 98 10.08 -8.95 -6.92
N GLU A 99 11.12 -8.14 -7.11
CA GLU A 99 12.18 -8.37 -8.12
C GLU A 99 12.88 -9.72 -7.96
N SER A 100 13.11 -10.16 -6.72
CA SER A 100 13.79 -11.42 -6.41
C SER A 100 13.30 -12.02 -5.08
N GLY A 101 13.94 -13.10 -4.62
CA GLY A 101 13.60 -13.76 -3.37
C GLY A 101 12.51 -14.81 -3.51
N VAL A 102 11.78 -15.05 -2.42
CA VAL A 102 10.74 -16.08 -2.32
C VAL A 102 9.43 -15.49 -1.79
N ILE A 103 8.34 -16.22 -2.02
CA ILE A 103 7.00 -15.97 -1.48
C ILE A 103 6.83 -16.70 -0.16
#